data_AF-A0A0N5B984-F1
#
_entry.id   AF-A0A0N5B984-F1
#
_cell.length_a   1.000
_cell.length_b   1.000
_cell.length_c   1.000
_cell.angle_alpha   90.00
_cell.angle_beta   90.00
_cell.angle_gamma   90.00
#
_symmetry.space_group_name_H-M   'P 1'
#
loop_
_entity.id
_entity.type
_entity.pdbx_description
1 polymer ?
#
loop_
_entity_poly.entity_id
_entity_poly.type
_entity_poly.pdbx_seq_one_letter_code
_entity_poly.pdbx_strand_id
1 'polypeptide(L)'
;MKLLISCNKCGIISSHEVRNKFFLLGCYHVLCIKCARDGVENPLSPSEKKVTCGACTKTVSFSTIGKDMDEDKKVLFSDPNDAVISATARLMKIFSFQDRQHEFLKNHILKKTKINVGILKNTGVKVERPRADPNVIKNNLERIRARLHKKRGAYKALKEKCRKLHPVHISLSANPTVPKSSDHEDCAKEGQVIK
;
A
#
# COMPACT_ATOMS: atom_id res chain seq x y z
N MET A 1 1.73 -1.47 24.32
CA MET A 1 0.91 -2.71 24.30
C MET A 1 1.81 -3.89 24.66
N LYS A 2 1.36 -4.84 25.51
CA LYS A 2 2.18 -6.01 25.88
C LYS A 2 1.99 -7.12 24.84
N LEU A 3 2.93 -7.28 23.91
CA LEU A 3 2.91 -8.45 23.01
C LEU A 3 3.15 -9.74 23.80
N LEU A 4 2.14 -10.62 23.76
CA LEU A 4 2.19 -11.98 24.27
C LEU A 4 2.55 -12.90 23.10
N ILE A 5 3.65 -13.65 23.22
CA ILE A 5 4.11 -14.61 22.21
C ILE A 5 3.79 -16.00 22.74
N SER A 6 3.16 -16.85 21.92
CA SER A 6 2.87 -18.24 22.31
C SER A 6 3.68 -19.23 21.49
N CYS A 7 4.03 -20.36 22.10
CA CYS A 7 4.62 -21.49 21.40
C CYS A 7 3.54 -22.23 20.61
N ASN A 8 3.74 -22.43 19.31
CA ASN A 8 2.80 -23.15 18.44
C ASN A 8 2.74 -24.67 18.74
N LYS A 9 3.72 -25.25 19.44
CA LYS A 9 3.71 -26.68 19.82
C LYS A 9 2.98 -26.92 21.15
N CYS A 10 3.33 -26.18 22.20
CA CYS A 10 2.87 -26.45 23.57
C CYS A 10 1.97 -25.36 24.18
N GLY A 11 1.70 -24.27 23.45
CA GLY A 11 0.83 -23.19 23.91
C GLY A 11 1.42 -22.27 24.99
N ILE A 12 2.63 -22.54 25.50
CA ILE A 12 3.23 -21.71 26.56
C ILE A 12 3.38 -20.26 26.07
N ILE A 13 2.95 -19.32 26.90
CA ILE A 13 2.95 -17.89 26.59
C ILE A 13 4.17 -17.24 27.25
N SER A 14 4.86 -16.37 26.51
CA SER A 14 5.99 -15.61 27.02
C SER A 14 5.54 -14.61 28.07
N SER A 15 6.19 -14.60 29.24
CA SER A 15 6.19 -13.42 30.10
C SER A 15 7.19 -12.38 29.57
N HIS A 16 7.02 -11.12 29.99
CA HIS A 16 7.73 -9.96 29.43
C HIS A 16 9.26 -10.08 29.54
N GLU A 17 9.76 -10.71 30.59
CA GLU A 17 11.19 -10.90 30.88
C GLU A 17 11.84 -12.02 30.04
N VAL A 18 11.03 -12.79 29.30
CA VAL A 18 11.44 -14.11 28.79
C VAL A 18 11.31 -14.22 27.26
N ARG A 19 11.09 -13.11 26.55
CA ARG A 19 10.96 -13.10 25.08
C ARG A 19 12.15 -13.73 24.34
N ASN A 20 13.37 -13.57 24.87
CA ASN A 20 14.59 -14.17 24.32
C ASN A 20 14.64 -15.71 24.42
N LYS A 21 13.62 -16.35 25.03
CA LYS A 21 13.49 -17.82 25.10
C LYS A 21 12.51 -18.37 24.06
N PHE A 22 12.11 -17.56 23.08
CA PHE A 22 11.29 -17.97 21.96
C PHE A 22 12.05 -17.79 20.64
N PHE A 23 11.76 -18.68 19.70
CA PHE A 23 12.43 -18.76 18.41
C PHE A 23 11.38 -18.65 17.31
N LEU A 24 11.63 -17.78 16.33
CA LEU A 24 10.89 -17.76 15.08
C LEU A 24 11.60 -18.69 14.09
N LEU A 25 10.87 -19.67 13.57
CA LEU A 25 11.36 -20.61 12.57
C LEU A 25 11.16 -20.07 11.15
N GLY A 26 11.91 -20.58 10.18
CA GLY A 26 11.78 -20.23 8.76
C GLY A 26 10.41 -20.57 8.16
N CYS A 27 9.66 -21.49 8.79
CA CYS A 27 8.27 -21.77 8.46
C CYS A 27 7.25 -20.85 9.16
N TYR A 28 7.70 -19.77 9.79
CA TYR A 28 6.89 -18.80 10.55
C TYR A 28 6.19 -19.32 11.81
N HIS A 29 6.51 -20.54 12.26
CA HIS A 29 6.08 -21.00 13.58
C HIS A 29 7.01 -20.47 14.66
N VAL A 30 6.45 -20.22 15.83
CA VAL A 30 7.15 -19.80 17.04
C VAL A 30 7.25 -20.98 18.01
N LEU A 31 8.46 -21.28 18.47
CA LEU A 31 8.71 -22.33 19.46
C LEU A 31 9.37 -21.75 20.71
N CYS A 32 8.98 -22.24 21.89
CA CYS A 32 9.71 -21.96 23.12
C CYS A 32 11.02 -22.77 23.16
N ILE A 33 11.96 -22.36 24.01
CA ILE A 33 13.27 -23.01 24.16
C ILE A 33 13.20 -24.51 24.43
N LYS A 34 12.20 -24.98 25.18
CA LYS A 34 12.02 -26.41 25.45
C LYS A 34 11.69 -27.15 24.15
N CYS A 35 10.64 -26.70 23.45
CA CYS A 35 10.20 -27.32 22.20
C CYS A 35 11.20 -27.18 21.06
N ALA A 36 11.99 -26.11 21.04
CA ALA A 36 13.07 -25.93 20.07
C ALA A 36 14.20 -26.93 20.32
N ARG A 37 14.62 -27.11 21.59
CA ARG A 37 15.69 -28.05 21.97
C ARG A 37 15.37 -29.48 21.58
N ASP A 38 14.12 -29.92 21.77
CA ASP A 38 13.66 -31.26 21.39
C ASP A 38 13.79 -31.54 19.88
N GLY A 39 13.80 -30.49 19.05
CA GLY A 39 13.88 -30.58 17.60
C GLY A 39 15.25 -30.24 17.02
N VAL A 40 16.27 -29.98 17.85
CA VAL A 40 17.63 -29.73 17.35
C VAL A 40 18.25 -31.06 16.94
N GLU A 41 18.32 -31.30 15.65
CA GLU A 41 19.17 -32.36 15.09
C GLU A 41 20.64 -31.95 15.27
N ASN A 42 21.49 -32.90 15.68
CA ASN A 42 22.91 -32.65 15.93
C ASN A 42 23.53 -31.87 14.76
N PRO A 43 24.07 -30.66 14.99
CA PRO A 43 24.59 -29.84 13.90
C PRO A 43 25.84 -30.51 13.31
N LEU A 44 25.71 -31.04 12.09
CA LEU A 44 26.83 -31.49 11.24
C LEU A 44 27.81 -30.33 10.93
N SER A 45 27.44 -29.09 11.22
CA SER A 45 28.34 -27.94 11.25
C SER A 45 27.87 -26.86 12.23
N PRO A 46 28.76 -26.24 13.02
CA PRO A 46 28.41 -25.23 14.02
C PRO A 46 27.84 -23.92 13.44
N SER A 47 27.85 -23.77 12.11
CA SER A 47 27.36 -22.58 11.39
C SER A 47 25.87 -22.61 11.06
N GLU A 48 25.22 -23.78 10.99
CA GLU A 48 23.84 -23.90 10.55
C GLU A 48 22.88 -24.16 11.72
N LYS A 49 22.25 -23.09 12.23
CA LYS A 49 21.15 -23.16 13.20
C LYS A 49 19.88 -23.72 12.54
N LYS A 50 19.76 -25.05 12.43
CA LYS A 50 18.57 -25.76 11.94
C LYS A 50 17.82 -26.45 13.09
N VAL A 51 16.50 -26.52 12.98
CA VAL A 51 15.61 -27.17 13.95
C VAL A 51 14.41 -27.79 13.22
N THR A 52 13.99 -28.96 13.66
CA THR A 52 12.78 -29.61 13.18
C THR A 52 11.57 -28.99 13.87
N CYS A 53 10.69 -28.38 13.08
CA CYS A 53 9.52 -27.68 13.58
C CYS A 53 8.55 -28.66 14.24
N GLY A 54 8.30 -28.54 15.54
CA GLY A 54 7.32 -29.39 16.23
C GLY A 54 5.86 -29.18 15.80
N ALA A 55 5.54 -28.14 15.01
CA ALA A 55 4.18 -27.86 14.53
C ALA A 55 3.92 -28.36 13.10
N CYS A 56 4.93 -28.33 12.22
CA CYS A 56 4.78 -28.76 10.81
C CYS A 56 5.83 -29.76 10.34
N THR A 57 6.64 -30.30 11.25
CA THR A 57 7.66 -31.34 11.07
C THR A 57 8.74 -31.03 10.02
N LYS A 58 8.84 -29.79 9.54
CA LYS A 58 9.88 -29.34 8.60
C LYS A 58 11.15 -28.94 9.34
N THR A 59 12.30 -29.39 8.86
CA THR A 59 13.61 -28.89 9.30
C THR A 59 13.88 -27.53 8.65
N VAL A 60 14.01 -26.50 9.48
CA VAL A 60 14.11 -25.11 9.03
C VAL A 60 15.13 -24.34 9.85
N SER A 61 15.61 -23.22 9.32
CA SER A 61 16.40 -22.28 10.11
C SER A 61 15.57 -21.63 11.21
N PHE A 62 16.22 -21.11 12.24
CA PHE A 62 15.53 -20.38 13.31
C PHE A 62 16.33 -19.15 13.76
N SER A 63 15.60 -18.14 14.22
CA SER A 63 16.13 -16.90 14.80
C SER A 63 15.57 -16.69 16.20
N THR A 64 16.40 -16.21 17.11
CA THR A 64 15.98 -15.83 18.47
C THR A 64 15.14 -14.56 18.41
N ILE A 65 13.91 -14.60 18.91
CA ILE A 65 13.03 -13.42 18.91
C ILE A 65 13.63 -12.33 19.80
N GLY A 66 13.80 -11.13 19.25
CA GLY A 66 14.33 -9.96 19.97
C GLY A 66 15.85 -9.77 19.92
N LYS A 67 16.62 -10.73 19.37
CA LYS A 67 18.09 -10.62 19.26
C LYS A 67 18.59 -10.76 17.81
N ASP A 68 18.38 -11.93 17.23
CA ASP A 68 19.02 -12.34 15.96
C ASP A 68 18.02 -12.33 14.78
N MET A 69 17.05 -11.41 14.80
CA MET A 69 16.00 -11.33 13.78
C MET A 69 16.32 -10.28 12.72
N ASP A 70 16.04 -10.62 11.47
CA ASP A 70 16.02 -9.65 10.37
C ASP A 70 14.98 -8.55 10.64
N GLU A 71 15.26 -7.31 10.23
CA GLU A 71 14.37 -6.16 10.44
C GLU A 71 12.95 -6.42 9.92
N ASP A 72 12.83 -7.03 8.74
CA ASP A 72 11.53 -7.36 8.15
C ASP A 72 10.71 -8.35 9.02
N LYS A 73 11.40 -9.25 9.72
CA LYS A 73 10.74 -10.21 10.63
C LYS A 73 10.42 -9.58 11.98
N LYS A 74 11.19 -8.59 12.44
CA LYS A 74 10.91 -7.89 13.71
C LYS A 74 9.53 -7.22 13.70
N VAL A 75 9.09 -6.76 12.52
CA VAL A 75 7.76 -6.17 12.32
C VAL A 75 6.63 -7.13 12.73
N LEU A 76 6.82 -8.44 12.64
CA LEU A 76 5.82 -9.44 13.06
C LEU A 76 5.56 -9.43 14.58
N PHE A 77 6.49 -8.85 15.36
CA PHE A 77 6.42 -8.78 16.81
C PHE A 77 6.41 -7.34 17.33
N SER A 78 6.24 -6.33 16.45
CA SER A 78 6.01 -4.95 16.84
C SER A 78 4.52 -4.67 17.06
N ASP A 79 4.21 -3.52 17.66
CA ASP A 79 2.82 -3.06 17.74
C ASP A 79 2.24 -2.90 16.32
N PRO A 80 0.99 -3.34 16.05
CA PRO A 80 0.38 -3.20 14.74
C PRO A 80 0.32 -1.74 14.26
N ASN A 81 0.12 -0.78 15.17
CA ASN A 81 0.09 0.63 14.80
C ASN A 81 1.48 1.10 14.36
N ASP A 82 2.53 0.72 15.09
CA ASP A 82 3.90 1.06 14.73
C ASP A 82 4.30 0.45 13.39
N ALA A 83 3.89 -0.80 13.14
CA ALA A 83 4.11 -1.48 11.87
C ALA A 83 3.43 -0.75 10.70
N VAL A 84 2.16 -0.35 10.88
CA VAL A 84 1.40 0.41 9.86
C VAL A 84 2.03 1.79 9.62
N ILE A 85 2.41 2.51 10.68
CA ILE A 85 3.05 3.82 10.57
C ILE A 85 4.37 3.69 9.81
N SER A 86 5.20 2.71 10.17
CA SER A 86 6.49 2.46 9.51
C SER A 86 6.33 2.10 8.04
N ALA A 87 5.40 1.18 7.72
CA ALA A 87 5.10 0.78 6.35
C ALA A 87 4.59 1.97 5.51
N THR A 88 3.68 2.76 6.08
CA THR A 88 3.14 3.96 5.44
C THR A 88 4.23 4.99 5.17
N ALA A 89 5.10 5.25 6.15
CA ALA A 89 6.22 6.17 5.98
C ALA A 89 7.17 5.71 4.86
N ARG A 90 7.44 4.40 4.74
CA ARG A 90 8.25 3.84 3.65
C ARG A 90 7.59 4.05 2.30
N LEU A 91 6.27 3.80 2.19
CA LEU A 91 5.52 4.04 0.95
C LEU A 91 5.52 5.52 0.56
N MET A 92 5.31 6.42 1.52
CA MET A 92 5.32 7.86 1.27
C MET A 92 6.68 8.35 0.75
N LYS A 93 7.79 7.81 1.26
CA LYS A 93 9.13 8.11 0.73
C LYS A 93 9.27 7.67 -0.73
N ILE A 94 8.77 6.48 -1.08
CA ILE A 94 8.79 5.98 -2.45
C ILE A 94 7.96 6.89 -3.36
N PHE A 95 6.74 7.25 -2.95
CA PHE A 95 5.90 8.15 -3.73
C PHE A 95 6.54 9.52 -3.92
N SER A 96 7.10 10.11 -2.86
CA SER A 96 7.80 11.40 -2.95
C SER A 96 9.00 11.35 -3.91
N PHE A 97 9.72 10.23 -3.92
CA PHE A 97 10.80 10.03 -4.89
C PHE A 97 10.25 9.93 -6.32
N GLN A 98 9.21 9.13 -6.54
CA GLN A 98 8.60 8.96 -7.87
C GLN A 98 8.03 10.27 -8.41
N ASP A 99 7.34 11.05 -7.57
CA ASP A 99 6.80 12.37 -7.93
C ASP A 99 7.92 13.33 -8.34
N ARG A 100 9.03 13.32 -7.59
CA ARG A 100 10.20 14.14 -7.94
C ARG A 100 10.79 13.73 -9.29
N GLN A 101 10.94 12.43 -9.57
CA GLN A 101 11.43 11.95 -10.86
C GLN A 101 10.48 12.33 -12.01
N HIS A 102 9.17 12.23 -11.78
CA HIS A 102 8.16 12.61 -12.75
C HIS A 102 8.24 14.10 -13.09
N GLU A 103 8.40 14.97 -12.08
CA GLU A 103 8.54 16.40 -12.28
C GLU A 103 9.84 16.76 -13.03
N PHE A 104 10.95 16.08 -12.74
CA PHE A 104 12.19 16.24 -13.52
C PHE A 104 11.98 15.87 -14.99
N LEU A 105 11.36 14.72 -15.27
CA LEU A 105 11.12 14.26 -16.63
C LEU A 105 10.21 15.23 -17.39
N LYS A 106 9.11 15.67 -16.75
CA LYS A 106 8.18 16.65 -17.31
C LYS A 106 8.89 17.95 -17.68
N ASN A 107 9.71 18.48 -16.78
CA ASN A 107 10.48 19.71 -17.03
C ASN A 107 11.50 19.54 -18.15
N HIS A 108 12.16 18.38 -18.23
CA HIS A 108 13.07 18.06 -19.32
C HIS A 108 12.35 18.01 -20.68
N ILE A 109 11.21 17.33 -20.75
CA ILE A 109 10.39 17.27 -21.99
C ILE A 109 9.91 18.67 -22.39
N LEU A 110 9.45 19.48 -21.44
CA LEU A 110 9.01 20.85 -21.71
C LEU A 110 10.15 21.70 -22.27
N LYS A 111 11.36 21.64 -21.66
CA LYS A 111 12.55 22.34 -22.18
C LYS A 111 12.89 21.89 -23.60
N LYS A 112 12.96 20.59 -23.86
CA LYS A 112 13.26 20.03 -25.18
C LYS A 112 12.22 20.46 -26.23
N THR A 113 10.94 20.43 -25.87
CA THR A 113 9.85 20.90 -26.72
C THR A 113 10.00 22.38 -27.03
N LYS A 114 10.34 23.22 -26.04
CA LYS A 114 10.56 24.66 -26.22
C LYS A 114 11.71 24.94 -27.20
N ILE A 115 12.83 24.22 -27.05
CA ILE A 115 13.98 24.30 -27.95
C ILE A 115 13.59 23.89 -29.37
N ASN A 116 12.92 22.74 -29.53
CA ASN A 116 12.49 22.26 -30.84
C ASN A 116 11.51 23.23 -31.53
N VAL A 117 10.57 23.82 -30.78
CA VAL A 117 9.67 24.85 -31.29
C VAL A 117 10.43 26.12 -31.67
N GLY A 118 11.44 26.52 -30.89
CA GLY A 118 12.31 27.66 -31.21
C GLY A 118 13.10 27.44 -32.49
N ILE A 119 13.67 26.24 -32.67
CA ILE A 119 14.36 25.84 -33.90
C ILE A 119 13.38 25.92 -35.08
N LEU A 120 12.22 25.25 -35.00
CA LEU A 120 11.20 25.27 -36.07
C LEU A 120 10.76 26.69 -36.48
N LYS A 121 10.66 27.61 -35.51
CA LYS A 121 10.34 29.03 -35.81
C LYS A 121 11.50 29.75 -36.51
N ASN A 122 12.74 29.47 -36.12
CA ASN A 122 13.94 30.13 -36.65
C ASN A 122 14.42 29.55 -37.99
N THR A 123 14.15 28.28 -38.30
CA THR A 123 14.57 27.66 -39.57
C THR A 123 13.74 28.14 -40.77
N GLY A 124 12.80 29.07 -40.59
CA GLY A 124 12.02 29.63 -41.70
C GLY A 124 11.22 28.59 -42.49
N VAL A 125 11.05 27.37 -41.95
CA VAL A 125 10.16 26.39 -42.54
C VAL A 125 8.78 26.98 -42.37
N LYS A 126 8.27 27.58 -43.45
CA LYS A 126 6.83 27.63 -43.70
C LYS A 126 6.40 26.18 -43.68
N VAL A 127 6.10 25.68 -42.49
CA VAL A 127 5.32 24.48 -42.32
C VAL A 127 4.01 24.91 -42.96
N GLU A 128 3.83 24.56 -44.23
CA GLU A 128 2.50 24.31 -44.75
C GLU A 128 1.91 23.37 -43.71
N ARG A 129 1.13 23.93 -42.78
CA ARG A 129 0.33 23.12 -41.89
C ARG A 129 -0.39 22.20 -42.87
N PRO A 130 -0.19 20.88 -42.85
CA PRO A 130 -1.15 20.01 -43.50
C PRO A 130 -2.44 20.43 -42.83
N ARG A 131 -3.32 21.13 -43.57
CA ARG A 131 -4.65 21.42 -43.06
C ARG A 131 -5.27 20.05 -42.98
N ALA A 132 -5.11 19.40 -41.82
CA ALA A 132 -5.80 18.16 -41.53
C ALA A 132 -7.26 18.47 -41.83
N ASP A 133 -7.80 17.72 -42.79
CA ASP A 133 -9.14 17.97 -43.32
C ASP A 133 -10.08 18.18 -42.12
N PRO A 134 -10.78 19.34 -42.04
CA PRO A 134 -11.71 19.63 -40.96
C PRO A 134 -12.68 18.47 -40.68
N ASN A 135 -13.03 17.69 -41.70
CA ASN A 135 -13.87 16.50 -41.56
C ASN A 135 -13.18 15.36 -40.81
N VAL A 136 -11.87 15.16 -41.00
CA VAL A 136 -11.08 14.14 -40.27
C VAL A 136 -10.96 14.53 -38.80
N ILE A 137 -10.78 15.82 -38.49
CA ILE A 137 -10.76 16.31 -37.11
C ILE A 137 -12.13 16.14 -36.45
N LYS A 138 -13.21 16.51 -37.15
CA LYS A 138 -14.59 16.38 -36.68
C LYS A 138 -14.95 14.91 -36.40
N ASN A 139 -14.64 14.01 -37.33
CA ASN A 139 -14.88 12.57 -37.17
C ASN A 139 -14.10 11.98 -36.00
N ASN A 140 -12.85 12.40 -35.79
CA ASN A 140 -12.07 11.96 -34.64
C ASN A 140 -12.65 12.45 -33.31
N LEU A 141 -13.10 13.71 -33.25
CA LEU A 141 -13.77 14.26 -32.06
C LEU A 141 -15.06 13.52 -31.74
N GLU A 142 -15.89 13.22 -32.74
CA GLU A 142 -17.12 12.44 -32.56
C GLU A 142 -16.81 11.02 -32.06
N ARG A 143 -15.79 10.37 -32.62
CA ARG A 143 -15.33 9.04 -32.19
C ARG A 143 -14.80 9.06 -30.75
N ILE A 144 -14.09 10.11 -30.34
CA ILE A 144 -13.62 10.29 -28.96
C ILE A 144 -14.80 10.50 -28.01
N ARG A 145 -15.77 11.36 -28.37
CA ARG A 145 -16.99 11.59 -27.57
C ARG A 145 -17.78 10.31 -27.38
N ALA A 146 -17.96 9.51 -28.44
CA ALA A 146 -18.66 8.23 -28.39
C ALA A 146 -17.97 7.25 -27.42
N ARG A 147 -16.62 7.16 -27.48
CA ARG A 147 -15.84 6.32 -26.55
C ARG A 147 -15.97 6.77 -25.10
N LEU A 148 -15.96 8.09 -24.85
CA LEU A 148 -16.16 8.67 -23.53
C LEU A 148 -17.56 8.37 -22.96
N HIS A 149 -18.60 8.53 -23.77
CA HIS A 149 -19.97 8.18 -23.37
C HIS A 149 -20.10 6.70 -23.05
N LYS A 150 -19.54 5.81 -23.88
CA LYS A 150 -19.54 4.37 -23.64
C LYS A 150 -18.84 4.01 -22.32
N LYS A 151 -17.66 4.58 -22.06
CA LYS A 151 -16.94 4.37 -20.79
C LYS A 151 -17.70 4.91 -19.58
N ARG A 152 -18.33 6.08 -19.69
CA ARG A 152 -19.19 6.64 -18.61
C ARG A 152 -20.39 5.75 -18.31
N GLY A 153 -21.04 5.20 -19.35
CA GLY A 153 -22.13 4.23 -19.20
C GLY A 153 -21.67 2.96 -18.48
N ALA A 154 -20.54 2.39 -18.92
CA ALA A 154 -19.96 1.21 -18.28
C ALA A 154 -19.58 1.46 -16.81
N TYR A 155 -19.00 2.62 -16.51
CA TYR A 155 -18.68 3.02 -15.13
C TYR A 155 -19.94 3.17 -14.26
N LYS A 156 -20.99 3.82 -14.77
CA LYS A 156 -22.28 3.91 -14.05
C LYS A 156 -22.88 2.53 -13.78
N ALA A 157 -22.87 1.64 -14.77
CA ALA A 157 -23.37 0.27 -14.62
C ALA A 157 -22.54 -0.53 -13.60
N LEU A 158 -21.22 -0.38 -13.62
CA LEU A 158 -20.33 -1.02 -12.63
C LEU A 158 -20.57 -0.49 -11.22
N LYS A 159 -20.68 0.83 -11.07
CA LYS A 159 -21.00 1.49 -9.78
C LYS A 159 -22.33 0.97 -9.21
N GLU A 160 -23.34 0.81 -10.06
CA GLU A 160 -24.64 0.28 -9.67
C GLU A 160 -24.57 -1.21 -9.30
N LYS A 161 -23.82 -2.02 -10.04
CA LYS A 161 -23.55 -3.42 -9.67
C LYS A 161 -22.84 -3.53 -8.31
N CYS A 162 -21.84 -2.70 -8.04
CA CYS A 162 -21.15 -2.69 -6.75
C CYS A 162 -22.06 -2.28 -5.60
N ARG A 163 -22.98 -1.32 -5.81
CA ARG A 163 -24.01 -0.95 -4.83
C ARG A 163 -24.98 -2.09 -4.54
N LYS A 164 -25.38 -2.86 -5.56
CA LYS A 164 -26.27 -4.02 -5.41
C LYS A 164 -25.59 -5.24 -4.75
N LEU A 165 -24.28 -5.39 -4.94
CA LEU A 165 -23.48 -6.48 -4.34
C LEU A 165 -23.06 -6.18 -2.90
N HIS A 166 -23.11 -4.92 -2.47
CA HIS A 166 -22.96 -4.53 -1.07
C HIS A 166 -24.28 -3.94 -0.54
N PRO A 167 -25.30 -4.75 -0.21
CA PRO A 167 -26.20 -4.34 0.84
C PRO A 167 -25.32 -4.19 2.08
N VAL A 168 -25.11 -2.94 2.45
CA VAL A 168 -24.37 -2.54 3.63
C VAL A 168 -25.09 -3.15 4.85
N HIS A 169 -24.70 -4.35 5.26
CA HIS A 169 -24.92 -4.80 6.63
C HIS A 169 -23.91 -4.08 7.51
N ILE A 170 -24.14 -2.79 7.72
CA ILE A 170 -23.65 -2.11 8.90
C ILE A 170 -24.60 -2.54 10.02
N SER A 171 -24.32 -3.69 10.61
CA SER A 171 -24.73 -3.96 11.99
C SER A 171 -23.74 -3.19 12.86
N LEU A 172 -23.99 -1.88 13.02
CA LEU A 172 -23.42 -1.08 14.09
C LEU A 172 -23.90 -1.71 15.40
N SER A 173 -23.05 -2.54 16.03
CA SER A 173 -23.21 -2.85 17.44
C SER A 173 -23.08 -1.54 18.20
N ALA A 174 -24.16 -1.19 18.89
CA ALA A 174 -24.35 0.01 19.68
C ALA A 174 -23.20 0.27 20.67
N ASN A 175 -22.58 1.45 20.55
CA ASN A 175 -22.56 2.51 21.57
C ASN A 175 -21.45 3.51 21.22
N PRO A 176 -21.83 4.79 21.10
CA PRO A 176 -21.25 5.73 22.04
C PRO A 176 -22.30 6.67 22.61
N THR A 177 -22.27 6.80 23.93
CA THR A 177 -22.88 7.88 24.69
C THR A 177 -22.44 9.21 24.09
N VAL A 178 -23.38 9.98 23.54
CA VAL A 178 -23.19 11.38 23.15
C VAL A 178 -24.12 12.23 24.02
N PRO A 179 -23.62 13.21 24.80
CA PRO A 179 -24.43 14.27 25.36
C PRO A 179 -24.79 15.30 24.28
N LYS A 180 -26.04 15.77 24.34
CA LYS A 180 -26.66 16.84 23.53
C LYS A 180 -25.98 18.20 23.71
N SER A 181 -25.93 18.98 22.63
CA SER A 181 -26.26 20.44 22.57
C SER A 181 -26.07 20.90 21.11
N SER A 182 -27.15 21.05 20.33
CA SER A 182 -27.97 22.26 20.13
C SER A 182 -27.45 23.16 18.98
N ASP A 183 -28.12 23.01 17.83
CA ASP A 183 -28.71 24.04 16.96
C ASP A 183 -28.01 25.39 16.80
N HIS A 184 -27.62 25.73 15.57
CA HIS A 184 -28.34 26.75 14.81
C HIS A 184 -28.06 26.70 13.29
N GLU A 185 -29.14 26.83 12.54
CA GLU A 185 -29.26 26.85 11.08
C GLU A 185 -28.69 28.11 10.39
N ASP A 186 -28.70 28.02 9.05
CA ASP A 186 -28.81 29.10 8.05
C ASP A 186 -27.53 29.75 7.52
N CYS A 187 -27.38 30.06 6.23
CA CYS A 187 -28.11 29.75 5.00
C CYS A 187 -27.19 30.15 3.83
N ALA A 188 -27.27 29.40 2.72
CA ALA A 188 -26.56 29.73 1.49
C ALA A 188 -27.17 30.94 0.76
N LYS A 189 -26.35 31.70 0.02
CA LYS A 189 -26.59 32.29 -1.33
C LYS A 189 -25.40 33.17 -1.73
N GLU A 190 -24.64 32.80 -2.76
CA GLU A 190 -24.78 33.19 -4.19
C GLU A 190 -24.01 34.48 -4.53
N GLY A 191 -23.29 34.44 -5.66
CA GLY A 191 -23.11 35.63 -6.50
C GLY A 191 -21.67 36.00 -6.89
N GLN A 192 -21.40 35.88 -8.19
CA GLN A 192 -20.34 36.54 -8.97
C GLN A 192 -20.23 38.06 -8.64
N VAL A 193 -19.13 38.77 -8.88
CA VAL A 193 -18.75 39.31 -10.21
C VAL A 193 -17.38 40.01 -10.11
N ILE A 194 -16.67 39.90 -11.23
CA ILE A 194 -15.44 40.54 -11.68
C ILE A 194 -15.44 42.08 -11.54
N LYS A 195 -14.36 42.65 -11.01
CA LYS A 195 -13.58 43.71 -11.68
C LYS A 195 -12.19 43.82 -11.08
#